data_AF-A0A2E6J5N1-F1
#
_entry.id   AF-A0A2E6J5N1-F1
#
_cell.length_a   1.000
_cell.length_b   1.000
_cell.length_c   1.000
_cell.angle_alpha   90.00
_cell.angle_beta   90.00
_cell.angle_gamma   90.00
#
_symmetry.space_group_name_H-M   'P 1'
#
loop_
_entity.id
_entity.type
_entity.pdbx_description
1 polymer ?
#
loop_
_entity_poly.entity_id
_entity_poly.type
_entity_poly.pdbx_seq_one_letter_code
_entity_poly.pdbx_strand_id
1 'polypeptide(L)' 'MPQVKIDWNEGRTDEQKNQIAKVITKALVEIGNAPEENVEIEFIDHPVTAS' A
#
# COMPACT_ATOMS: atom_id res chain seq x y z
N MET A 1 -6.26 2.34 -14.15
CA MET A 1 -6.53 1.58 -12.91
C MET A 1 -5.17 1.27 -12.27
N PRO A 2 -4.69 2.12 -11.35
CA PRO A 2 -3.43 1.89 -10.66
C PRO A 2 -3.52 0.70 -9.69
N GLN A 3 -2.57 -0.21 -9.77
CA GLN A 3 -2.36 -1.26 -8.78
C GLN A 3 -0.97 -1.10 -8.18
N VAL A 4 -0.90 -1.04 -6.85
CA VAL A 4 0.36 -0.95 -6.10
C VAL A 4 0.50 -2.17 -5.22
N LYS A 5 1.63 -2.87 -5.34
CA LYS A 5 2.02 -3.95 -4.44
C LYS A 5 3.18 -3.49 -3.57
N ILE A 6 3.06 -3.74 -2.28
CA ILE A 6 4.08 -3.39 -1.29
C ILE A 6 4.59 -4.68 -0.67
N ASP A 7 5.72 -5.15 -1.19
CA ASP A 7 6.49 -6.24 -0.63
C ASP A 7 7.39 -5.74 0.49
N TRP A 8 7.20 -6.26 1.70
CA TRP A 8 8.01 -5.86 2.85
C TRP A 8 8.12 -6.94 3.92
N ASN A 9 9.02 -6.75 4.87
CA ASN A 9 9.10 -7.63 6.04
C ASN A 9 7.85 -7.48 6.92
N GLU A 10 7.34 -8.61 7.41
CA GLU A 10 6.22 -8.64 8.35
C GLU A 10 6.48 -7.83 9.64
N GLY A 11 5.41 -7.54 10.39
CA GLY A 11 5.50 -6.89 11.70
C GLY A 11 4.91 -5.47 11.78
N ARG A 12 4.21 -5.00 10.75
CA ARG A 12 3.43 -3.75 10.84
C ARG A 12 1.99 -4.04 11.24
N THR A 13 1.41 -3.12 11.99
CA THR A 13 0.00 -3.17 12.38
C THR A 13 -0.91 -2.77 11.22
N ASP A 14 -2.18 -3.16 11.30
CA ASP A 14 -3.19 -2.72 10.33
C ASP A 14 -3.32 -1.20 10.27
N GLU A 15 -3.17 -0.51 11.42
CA GLU A 15 -3.21 0.95 11.44
C GLU A 15 -2.07 1.58 10.63
N GLN A 16 -0.85 1.03 10.72
CA GLN A 16 0.27 1.49 9.90
C GLN A 16 0.01 1.25 8.40
N LYS A 17 -0.50 0.07 8.04
CA LYS A 17 -0.87 -0.25 6.65
C LYS A 17 -1.96 0.69 6.12
N ASN A 18 -2.98 0.98 6.94
CA ASN A 18 -4.06 1.90 6.59
C ASN A 18 -3.57 3.33 6.36
N GLN A 19 -2.65 3.83 7.20
CA GLN A 19 -2.04 5.15 7.02
C GLN A 19 -1.24 5.23 5.73
N ILE A 20 -0.45 4.19 5.42
CA ILE A 20 0.33 4.11 4.18
C ILE A 20 -0.59 4.07 2.97
N ALA A 21 -1.63 3.22 2.98
CA ALA A 21 -2.60 3.10 1.89
C ALA A 21 -3.26 4.45 1.59
N LYS A 22 -3.70 5.19 2.62
CA LYS A 22 -4.29 6.53 2.45
C LYS A 22 -3.36 7.51 1.75
N VAL A 23 -2.07 7.53 2.12
CA VAL A 23 -1.08 8.43 1.50
C VAL A 23 -0.84 8.06 0.03
N ILE A 24 -0.69 6.77 -0.27
CA ILE A 24 -0.46 6.31 -1.64
C ILE A 24 -1.69 6.53 -2.52
N THR A 25 -2.89 6.20 -2.03
CA THR A 25 -4.14 6.46 -2.75
C THR A 25 -4.27 7.95 -3.07
N LYS A 26 -4.03 8.82 -2.09
CA LYS A 26 -4.06 10.28 -2.31
C LYS A 26 -3.08 10.72 -3.41
N ALA A 27 -1.85 10.22 -3.39
CA ALA A 27 -0.86 10.54 -4.42
C ALA A 27 -1.32 10.08 -5.82
N LEU A 28 -1.93 8.90 -5.93
CA LEU A 28 -2.44 8.37 -7.21
C LEU A 28 -3.64 9.14 -7.73
N VAL A 29 -4.50 9.62 -6.84
CA VAL A 29 -5.63 10.49 -7.21
C VAL A 29 -5.13 11.86 -7.64
N GLU A 30 -4.33 12.54 -6.81
CA GLU A 30 -3.93 13.93 -7.03
C GLU A 30 -2.90 14.10 -8.15
N ILE A 31 -1.91 13.21 -8.23
CA ILE A 31 -0.81 13.30 -9.19
C ILE A 31 -1.09 12.41 -10.40
N GLY A 32 -1.59 11.20 -10.15
CA GLY A 32 -1.90 10.22 -11.20
C GLY A 32 -3.24 10.46 -11.90
N ASN A 33 -4.08 11.38 -11.40
CA ASN A 33 -5.42 11.67 -11.92
C ASN A 33 -6.29 10.40 -12.06
N ALA A 34 -6.11 9.45 -11.15
CA ALA A 34 -6.91 8.23 -11.09
C ALA A 34 -8.19 8.46 -10.26
N PRO A 35 -9.36 7.95 -10.68
CA PRO A 35 -10.51 7.87 -9.79
C PRO A 35 -10.16 7.01 -8.57
N GLU A 36 -10.55 7.45 -7.39
CA GLU A 36 -10.20 6.81 -6.11
C GLU A 36 -10.69 5.35 -6.07
N GLU A 37 -11.89 5.09 -6.58
CA GLU A 37 -12.49 3.76 -6.67
C GLU A 37 -11.73 2.78 -7.57
N ASN A 38 -10.78 3.28 -8.39
CA ASN A 38 -9.96 2.50 -9.30
C ASN A 38 -8.54 2.28 -8.79
N VAL A 39 -8.22 2.67 -7.55
CA VAL A 39 -6.91 2.47 -6.92
C VAL A 39 -6.95 1.23 -6.03
N GLU A 40 -6.04 0.30 -6.29
CA GLU A 40 -5.88 -0.92 -5.49
C GLU A 40 -4.48 -0.95 -4.85
N ILE A 41 -4.43 -1.17 -3.53
CA ILE A 41 -3.20 -1.30 -2.75
C ILE A 41 -3.18 -2.68 -2.09
N GLU A 42 -2.16 -3.48 -2.41
CA GLU A 42 -1.92 -4.80 -1.82
C GLU A 42 -0.64 -4.79 -0.98
N PHE A 43 -0.69 -5.31 0.24
CA PHE A 43 0.47 -5.49 1.11
C PHE A 43 0.83 -6.98 1.17
N ILE A 44 2.10 -7.29 0.88
CA ILE A 44 2.66 -8.64 0.92
C ILE A 44 3.70 -8.68 2.04
N ASP A 45 3.34 -9.32 3.15
CA ASP A 45 4.23 -9.54 4.29
C ASP A 45 5.13 -10.75 4.04
N HIS A 46 6.44 -10.51 4.06
CA HIS A 46 7.47 -11.54 3.98
C HIS A 46 7.96 -11.89 5.39
N PRO A 47 7.95 -13.18 5.77
CA PRO A 47 8.50 -13.62 7.04
C PRO A 47 9.96 -13.21 7.17
N VAL A 48 10.34 -12.67 8.34
CA VAL A 48 11.75 -12.38 8.62
C VAL A 48 12.40 -13.66 9.10
N THR A 49 13.06 -14.40 8.21
CA THR A 49 13.97 -15.46 8.65
C THR A 49 15.17 -14.81 9.32
N ALA A 50 15.30 -15.03 10.63
CA ALA A 50 16.53 -14.72 11.33
C ALA A 50 17.68 -15.46 10.63
N SER A 51 18.68 -14.70 10.20
CA SER A 51 19.91 -15.22 9.59
C SER A 51 20.73 -16.02 10.60
#